data_AF-K9ZDR6-F1
#
_entry.id   AF-K9ZDR6-F1
#
_cell.length_a   1.000
_cell.length_b   1.000
_cell.length_c   1.000
_cell.angle_alpha   90.00
_cell.angle_beta   90.00
_cell.angle_gamma   90.00
#
_symmetry.space_group_name_H-M   'P 1'
#
loop_
_entity.id
_entity.type
_entity.pdbx_description
1 polymer ?
#
loop_
_entity_poly.entity_id
_entity_poly.type
_entity_poly.pdbx_seq_one_letter_code
_entity_poly.pdbx_strand_id
1 'polypeptide(L)' 'MTTKELLIKEIDSMSETELIETLNIIRSIKQKPSKPPHRPGSGKSILRHAGKWVGDDLKECLEIVQSSRGLSEFS' A
#
# COMPACT_ATOMS: atom_id res chain seq x y z
N MET A 1 -15.28 13.84 -27.99
CA MET A 1 -15.65 13.83 -26.56
C MET A 1 -14.38 13.80 -25.74
N THR A 2 -14.15 14.82 -24.93
CA THR A 2 -13.02 14.87 -23.99
C THR A 2 -13.38 14.17 -22.68
N THR A 3 -12.39 13.73 -21.90
CA THR A 3 -12.62 13.14 -20.56
C THR A 3 -13.40 14.09 -19.65
N LYS A 4 -13.20 15.40 -19.82
CA LYS A 4 -13.92 16.43 -19.07
C LYS A 4 -15.42 16.45 -19.41
N GLU A 5 -15.77 16.32 -20.69
CA GLU A 5 -17.17 16.27 -21.13
C GLU A 5 -17.89 15.03 -20.62
N LEU A 6 -17.21 13.87 -20.61
CA LEU A 6 -17.78 12.64 -20.06
C LEU A 6 -18.05 12.75 -18.55
N LEU A 7 -17.13 13.37 -17.80
CA LEU A 7 -17.31 13.62 -16.37
C LEU A 7 -18.50 14.52 -16.07
N ILE A 8 -18.69 15.61 -16.83
CA ILE A 8 -19.82 16.52 -16.64
C ILE A 8 -21.14 15.78 -16.88
N LYS A 9 -21.22 14.97 -17.94
CA LYS A 9 -22.42 14.20 -18.25
C LYS A 9 -22.77 13.20 -17.14
N GLU A 10 -21.77 12.55 -16.53
CA GLU A 10 -22.00 11.61 -15.43
C GLU A 10 -22.50 12.33 -14.18
N ILE A 11 -21.88 13.47 -13.83
CA ILE A 11 -22.26 14.33 -12.70
C ILE A 11 -23.72 14.77 -12.79
N ASP A 12 -24.20 15.13 -13.98
CA ASP A 12 -25.59 15.56 -14.19
C ASP A 12 -26.62 14.45 -13.92
N SER A 13 -26.20 13.18 -13.90
CA SER A 13 -27.08 12.02 -13.68
C SER A 13 -27.03 11.45 -12.25
N MET A 14 -26.14 11.97 -11.40
CA MET A 14 -25.91 11.47 -10.04
C MET A 14 -26.85 12.11 -9.01
N SER A 15 -27.07 11.38 -7.91
CA SER A 15 -27.74 11.90 -6.72
C SER A 15 -26.81 12.76 -5.85
N GLU A 16 -27.38 13.63 -5.01
CA GLU A 16 -26.62 14.53 -4.12
C GLU A 16 -25.64 13.76 -3.20
N THR A 17 -26.02 12.57 -2.74
CA THR A 17 -25.16 11.72 -1.90
C THR A 17 -23.93 11.23 -2.64
N GLU A 18 -24.09 10.83 -3.91
CA GLU A 18 -23.00 10.37 -4.77
C GLU A 18 -22.09 11.55 -5.17
N LEU A 19 -22.66 12.75 -5.34
CA LEU A 19 -21.90 13.97 -5.62
C LEU A 19 -20.99 14.35 -4.45
N ILE A 20 -21.48 14.24 -3.22
CA ILE A 20 -20.69 14.49 -1.99
C ILE A 20 -19.52 13.51 -1.89
N GLU A 21 -19.77 12.22 -2.12
CA GLU A 21 -18.72 11.20 -2.09
C GLU A 21 -17.67 11.44 -3.18
N THR A 22 -18.12 11.73 -4.40
CA THR A 22 -17.25 12.04 -5.54
C THR A 22 -16.40 13.28 -5.28
N LEU A 23 -16.98 14.32 -4.67
CA LEU A 23 -16.24 15.52 -4.29
C LEU A 23 -15.13 15.21 -3.27
N ASN A 24 -15.39 14.33 -2.30
CA ASN A 24 -14.39 13.90 -1.32
C ASN A 24 -13.25 13.12 -1.98
N ILE A 25 -13.55 12.24 -2.94
CA ILE A 25 -12.54 11.51 -3.72
C ILE A 25 -11.68 12.49 -4.53
N ILE A 26 -12.29 13.44 -5.24
CA ILE A 26 -11.55 14.45 -6.03
C ILE A 26 -10.64 15.29 -5.13
N ARG A 27 -11.12 15.69 -3.94
CA ARG A 27 -10.31 16.39 -2.94
C ARG A 27 -9.13 15.54 -2.49
N SER A 28 -9.35 14.25 -2.22
CA SER A 28 -8.28 13.30 -1.86
C SER A 28 -7.22 13.18 -2.97
N ILE A 29 -7.63 13.15 -4.23
CA ILE A 29 -6.71 13.11 -5.38
C ILE A 29 -5.85 14.39 -5.43
N LYS A 30 -6.46 15.57 -5.22
CA LYS A 30 -5.73 16.85 -5.20
C LYS A 30 -4.80 16.99 -4.01
N GLN A 31 -5.15 16.39 -2.88
CA GLN A 31 -4.38 16.46 -1.64
C GLN A 31 -3.33 15.36 -1.51
N LYS A 32 -3.38 14.31 -2.33
CA LYS A 32 -2.36 13.25 -2.31
C LYS A 32 -0.99 13.90 -2.54
N PRO A 33 -0.11 13.93 -1.53
CA PRO A 33 1.24 14.40 -1.73
C PRO A 33 1.85 13.52 -2.82
N SER A 34 2.57 14.14 -3.76
CA SER A 34 3.40 13.38 -4.70
C SER A 34 4.23 12.42 -3.86
N LYS A 35 3.99 11.10 -4.00
CA LYS A 35 4.78 10.10 -3.28
C LYS A 35 6.24 10.49 -3.51
N PRO A 36 7.04 10.69 -2.45
CA PRO A 36 8.45 10.96 -2.66
C PRO A 36 8.99 9.85 -3.58
N PRO A 37 9.84 10.20 -4.56
CA PRO A 37 10.34 9.22 -5.50
C PRO A 37 10.84 8.01 -4.72
N HIS A 38 10.38 6.82 -5.11
CA HIS A 38 10.77 5.58 -4.46
C HIS A 38 12.30 5.53 -4.45
N ARG A 39 12.91 5.73 -3.29
CA ARG A 39 14.36 5.58 -3.13
C ARG A 39 14.60 4.07 -3.07
N PRO A 40 15.22 3.46 -4.09
CA PRO A 40 15.62 2.07 -3.95
C PRO A 40 16.51 1.99 -2.71
N GLY A 41 16.14 1.13 -1.76
CA GLY A 41 16.97 0.85 -0.61
C GLY A 41 18.32 0.37 -1.13
N SER A 42 19.43 0.95 -0.65
CA SER A 42 20.75 0.68 -1.20
C SER A 42 21.18 -0.79 -1.12
N GLY A 43 20.46 -1.66 -0.41
CA GLY A 43 20.82 -3.06 -0.12
C GLY A 43 22.06 -3.21 0.78
N LYS A 44 22.88 -2.16 0.91
CA LYS A 44 24.11 -2.11 1.71
C LYS A 44 23.89 -2.46 3.18
N SER A 45 22.71 -2.23 3.76
CA SER A 45 22.40 -2.65 5.12
C SER A 45 22.37 -4.16 5.28
N ILE A 46 21.87 -4.89 4.28
CA ILE A 46 21.82 -6.36 4.28
C ILE A 46 23.23 -6.92 4.09
N LEU A 47 24.01 -6.32 3.17
CA LEU A 47 25.38 -6.74 2.89
C LEU A 47 26.35 -6.52 4.07
N ARG A 48 26.06 -5.60 4.99
CA ARG A 48 26.87 -5.38 6.21
C ARG A 48 26.99 -6.64 7.08
N HIS A 49 25.98 -7.50 7.02
CA HIS A 49 25.91 -8.71 7.83
C HIS A 49 26.16 -9.98 7.02
N ALA A 50 26.18 -9.91 5.67
CA ALA A 50 26.47 -11.07 4.82
C ALA A 50 27.80 -11.73 5.22
N GLY A 51 27.77 -13.04 5.48
CA GLY A 51 28.93 -13.82 5.95
C GLY A 51 29.28 -13.67 7.45
N LYS A 52 28.59 -12.79 8.19
CA LYS A 52 28.68 -12.69 9.66
C LYS A 52 27.54 -13.40 10.39
N TRP A 53 26.56 -13.90 9.64
CA TRP A 53 25.50 -14.74 10.21
C TRP A 53 26.17 -16.03 10.67
N VAL A 54 26.14 -16.27 11.98
CA VAL A 54 26.65 -17.48 12.61
C VAL A 54 25.46 -18.09 13.35
N GLY A 55 25.12 -19.32 13.00
CA GLY A 55 23.98 -20.05 13.54
C GLY A 55 23.50 -21.10 12.54
N ASP A 56 23.25 -22.33 13.02
CA ASP A 56 22.50 -23.38 12.30
C ASP A 56 21.08 -23.51 12.90
N ASP A 57 20.59 -22.40 13.42
CA ASP A 57 19.35 -22.25 14.17
C ASP A 57 18.17 -21.88 13.27
N LEU A 58 18.35 -21.97 11.94
CA LEU A 58 17.28 -21.74 10.96
C LEU A 58 16.03 -22.56 11.29
N LYS A 59 16.22 -23.84 11.66
CA LYS A 59 15.13 -24.75 11.97
C LYS A 59 14.39 -24.35 13.24
N GLU A 60 15.13 -24.03 14.30
CA GLU A 60 14.58 -23.60 15.59
C GLU A 60 13.82 -22.28 15.44
N CYS A 61 14.42 -21.30 14.76
CA CYS A 61 13.78 -20.02 14.47
C CYS A 61 12.48 -20.21 13.66
N LEU A 62 12.50 -21.08 12.66
CA LEU A 62 11.33 -21.37 11.82
C LEU A 62 10.22 -22.06 12.61
N GLU A 63 10.56 -22.97 13.52
CA GLU A 63 9.61 -23.66 14.40
C GLU A 63 8.97 -22.69 15.40
N ILE A 64 9.74 -21.76 15.97
CA ILE A 64 9.22 -20.68 16.84
C ILE A 64 8.24 -19.78 16.05
N VAL A 65 8.58 -19.38 14.83
CA VAL A 65 7.68 -18.57 13.99
C VAL A 65 6.40 -19.32 13.65
N GLN A 66 6.50 -20.60 13.30
CA GLN A 66 5.34 -21.42 12.96
C GLN A 66 4.42 -21.69 14.16
N SER A 67 4.99 -21.86 15.35
CA SER A 67 4.23 -22.10 16.59
C SER A 67 3.62 -20.83 17.17
N SER A 68 4.28 -19.68 17.00
CA SER A 68 3.79 -18.38 17.48
C SER A 68 2.86 -17.65 16.51
N ARG A 69 2.78 -18.07 15.24
CA ARG A 69 1.86 -17.43 14.29
C ARG A 69 0.41 -17.66 14.75
N GLY A 70 -0.30 -16.57 15.00
CA GLY A 70 -1.76 -16.62 15.17
C GLY A 70 -2.42 -17.02 13.86
N LEU A 71 -3.48 -17.83 13.93
CA LEU A 71 -4.34 -18.08 12.78
C LEU A 71 -4.94 -16.74 12.36
N SER A 72 -4.62 -16.30 11.14
CA SER A 72 -5.25 -15.11 10.57
C SER A 72 -6.68 -15.49 10.20
N GLU A 73 -7.63 -15.07 11.03
CA GLU A 73 -9.05 -15.08 10.68
C GLU A 73 -9.28 -13.93 9.68
N PHE A 74 -9.52 -14.28 8.42
CA PHE A 74 -9.96 -13.33 7.41
C PHE A 74 -11.48 -13.26 7.47
N SER A 75 -12.00 -12.23 8.14
CA SER A 75 -13.42 -11.87 8.20
C SER A 75 -13.88 -11.13 6.95
#